data_AF-A0A813DI05-F1
#
_entry.id   AF-A0A813DI05-F1
#
_cell.length_a   1.000
_cell.length_b   1.000
_cell.length_c   1.000
_cell.angle_alpha   90.00
_cell.angle_beta   90.00
_cell.angle_gamma   90.00
#
_symmetry.space_group_name_H-M   'P 1'
#
loop_
_entity.id
_entity.type
_entity.pdbx_description
1 polymer ?
#
loop_
_entity_poly.entity_id
_entity_poly.type
_entity_poly.pdbx_seq_one_letter_code
_entity_poly.pdbx_strand_id
1 'polypeptide(L)'
;EVPLISRAMLRTPTRRQVQPRQAGLTPERLQQPRARLQKQDVSLPANAVRRRTSGRGHGKRHWRLENVPEKRVLKAGLLRLQQLLGSSSGLWDEDAAEPSASSPKRVLRRSFFERILDGQLELKACPPSDVLAAQGDLRHLSVRQLLAIRTRELDFPVTQAGSFNVHSNFLAALDNELFDKIGRRALRGQAPPELRTLKALGLRMVLCLGSADLVMAVEASADSLKQAPPPLWLSPLDEEDWPGCSFLLAHTGELWAQALPGLTPDLVSLTAGSDVSVVMDLVSGARSDRLLHWEVTCIDPRKDDVAGALALARARRRCTAVALAKPVHVATVADLLENAAGELRAADFASESLLDSPKLPLACRQSEEYPKKASWPPAKEEPDKEQEPEGVAVDWPSPSPRKGQRVPEFGTGPGSDNEPSEPSFFEKLFAQVACCGSNSRRADHQNFF
;
A
#
# COMPACT_ATOMS: atom_id res chain seq x y z
N GLU A 1 -70.55 19.53 -17.07
CA GLU A 1 -71.13 20.03 -15.81
C GLU A 1 -70.23 19.64 -14.64
N VAL A 2 -70.21 20.46 -13.58
CA VAL A 2 -69.54 20.26 -12.25
C VAL A 2 -68.05 20.73 -12.20
N PRO A 3 -67.57 21.45 -11.15
CA PRO A 3 -67.52 22.92 -11.18
C PRO A 3 -66.19 23.54 -10.66
N LEU A 4 -66.20 24.87 -10.64
CA LEU A 4 -65.26 25.82 -10.03
C LEU A 4 -64.75 25.44 -8.62
N ILE A 5 -63.44 25.58 -8.41
CA ILE A 5 -62.84 25.80 -7.10
C ILE A 5 -62.01 27.09 -7.12
N SER A 6 -62.24 27.86 -6.06
CA SER A 6 -61.93 29.25 -5.87
C SER A 6 -60.46 29.59 -5.65
N ARG A 7 -60.18 30.80 -6.13
CA ARG A 7 -58.98 31.64 -6.07
C ARG A 7 -58.63 32.03 -4.62
N ALA A 8 -57.43 31.65 -4.15
CA ALA A 8 -56.83 32.18 -2.94
C ALA A 8 -55.65 33.10 -3.28
N MET A 9 -55.67 34.30 -2.71
CA MET A 9 -54.71 35.38 -2.95
C MET A 9 -53.33 35.09 -2.36
N LEU A 10 -52.29 35.22 -3.19
CA LEU A 10 -50.89 35.29 -2.75
C LEU A 10 -50.58 36.71 -2.25
N ARG A 11 -50.23 36.84 -0.97
CA ARG A 11 -49.58 38.04 -0.41
C ARG A 11 -48.09 37.97 -0.75
N THR A 12 -47.60 38.93 -1.52
CA THR A 12 -46.17 39.15 -1.77
C THR A 12 -45.50 39.80 -0.56
N PRO A 13 -44.31 39.34 -0.11
CA PRO A 13 -43.52 40.06 0.87
C PRO A 13 -42.66 41.15 0.21
N THR A 14 -42.68 42.33 0.80
CA THR A 14 -41.95 43.54 0.42
C THR A 14 -40.44 43.33 0.58
N ARG A 15 -39.72 43.34 -0.55
CA ARG A 15 -38.25 43.23 -0.62
C ARG A 15 -37.61 44.57 -0.22
N ARG A 16 -37.06 44.64 1.00
CA ARG A 16 -36.16 45.73 1.41
C ARG A 16 -34.89 45.70 0.56
N GLN A 17 -34.70 46.73 -0.25
CA GLN A 17 -33.46 47.01 -0.97
C GLN A 17 -32.40 47.48 0.05
N VAL A 18 -31.38 46.66 0.28
CA VAL A 18 -30.15 47.06 0.96
C VAL A 18 -29.12 47.34 -0.12
N GLN A 19 -28.64 48.59 -0.21
CA GLN A 19 -27.57 48.98 -1.12
C GLN A 19 -26.25 48.31 -0.70
N PRO A 20 -25.50 47.69 -1.62
CA PRO A 20 -24.15 47.23 -1.33
C PRO A 20 -23.18 48.42 -1.38
N ARG A 21 -22.51 48.68 -0.25
CA ARG A 21 -21.28 49.47 -0.18
C ARG A 21 -20.23 48.78 -1.05
N GLN A 22 -19.85 49.42 -2.16
CA GLN A 22 -18.71 49.03 -2.96
C GLN A 22 -17.43 49.34 -2.18
N ALA A 23 -16.85 48.32 -1.53
CA ALA A 23 -15.45 48.32 -1.14
C ALA A 23 -14.65 47.70 -2.30
N GLY A 24 -13.82 48.52 -2.94
CA GLY A 24 -12.92 48.09 -4.00
C GLY A 24 -11.94 47.04 -3.49
N LEU A 25 -12.15 45.79 -3.90
CA LEU A 25 -11.16 44.72 -3.82
C LEU A 25 -11.05 44.14 -5.23
N THR A 26 -9.94 44.47 -5.88
CA THR A 26 -9.51 43.93 -7.17
C THR A 26 -9.42 42.39 -7.11
N PRO A 27 -10.10 41.64 -7.99
CA PRO A 27 -10.12 40.17 -7.96
C PRO A 27 -8.87 39.49 -8.56
N GLU A 28 -7.77 40.22 -8.77
CA GLU A 28 -6.64 39.76 -9.60
C GLU A 28 -5.52 39.00 -8.85
N ARG A 29 -5.74 38.56 -7.60
CA ARG A 29 -4.70 37.92 -6.77
C ARG A 29 -4.94 36.47 -6.32
N LEU A 30 -6.01 35.81 -6.76
CA LEU A 30 -6.31 34.43 -6.35
C LEU A 30 -6.15 33.35 -7.43
N GLN A 31 -5.62 33.66 -8.62
CA GLN A 31 -5.47 32.67 -9.70
C GLN A 31 -4.03 32.25 -10.05
N GLN A 32 -3.01 32.57 -9.24
CA GLN A 32 -1.64 32.09 -9.49
C GLN A 32 -0.93 31.46 -8.27
N PRO A 33 -1.30 30.23 -7.86
CA PRO A 33 -0.31 29.36 -7.24
C PRO A 33 -0.18 27.96 -7.88
N ARG A 34 -0.84 27.66 -9.01
CA ARG A 34 -0.79 26.29 -9.59
C ARG A 34 0.41 25.99 -10.50
N ALA A 35 1.09 26.99 -11.06
CA ALA A 35 2.20 26.76 -11.99
C ALA A 35 3.59 26.62 -11.32
N ARG A 36 3.70 26.82 -9.99
CA ARG A 36 5.00 26.80 -9.28
C ARG A 36 5.37 25.48 -8.60
N LEU A 37 4.53 24.45 -8.68
CA LEU A 37 4.83 23.14 -8.10
C LEU A 37 5.68 22.22 -8.99
N GLN A 38 6.09 22.65 -10.18
CA GLN A 38 6.79 21.79 -11.16
C GLN A 38 8.16 22.37 -11.54
N LYS A 39 9.14 22.15 -10.68
CA LYS A 39 10.60 22.04 -10.97
C LYS A 39 11.42 22.13 -9.69
N GLN A 40 10.96 21.51 -8.60
CA GLN A 40 11.96 20.96 -7.69
C GLN A 40 12.55 19.74 -8.40
N ASP A 41 13.51 20.03 -9.27
CA ASP A 41 14.47 19.09 -9.82
C ASP A 41 15.25 18.53 -8.63
N VAL A 42 14.64 17.58 -7.92
CA VAL A 42 15.44 16.61 -7.20
C VAL A 42 16.10 15.84 -8.34
N SER A 43 17.27 16.28 -8.78
CA SER A 43 18.06 15.52 -9.72
C SER A 43 18.22 14.10 -9.13
N LEU A 44 17.94 13.08 -9.95
CA LEU A 44 18.40 11.75 -9.58
C LEU A 44 19.92 11.85 -9.42
N PRO A 45 20.53 11.28 -8.37
CA PRO A 45 21.98 11.12 -8.41
C PRO A 45 22.29 10.40 -9.73
N ALA A 46 23.30 10.85 -10.47
CA ALA A 46 23.57 10.36 -11.84
C ALA A 46 23.72 8.83 -11.93
N ASN A 47 23.91 8.17 -10.78
CA ASN A 47 24.06 6.72 -10.64
C ASN A 47 22.80 5.97 -10.18
N ALA A 48 21.69 6.66 -9.88
CA ALA A 48 20.48 6.03 -9.34
C ALA A 48 19.83 5.05 -10.32
N VAL A 49 19.93 5.35 -11.62
CA VAL A 49 19.38 4.49 -12.67
C VAL A 49 20.49 4.23 -13.67
N ARG A 50 20.95 2.98 -13.72
CA ARG A 50 21.99 2.56 -14.67
C ARG A 50 21.42 1.55 -15.63
N ARG A 51 21.57 1.84 -16.93
CA ARG A 51 21.35 0.87 -18.00
C ARG A 51 22.62 0.06 -18.19
N ARG A 52 22.52 -1.27 -18.10
CA ARG A 52 23.61 -2.17 -18.50
C ARG A 52 23.28 -2.77 -19.85
N THR A 53 24.05 -2.41 -20.86
CA THR A 53 24.07 -3.16 -22.13
C THR A 53 25.12 -4.25 -21.98
N SER A 54 24.71 -5.52 -21.94
CA SER A 54 25.66 -6.64 -22.04
C SER A 54 26.41 -6.51 -23.37
N GLY A 55 27.75 -6.42 -23.32
CA GLY A 55 28.56 -6.23 -24.52
C GLY A 55 28.35 -7.32 -25.57
N ARG A 56 28.09 -6.90 -26.82
CA ARG A 56 28.26 -7.65 -28.10
C ARG A 56 27.32 -8.80 -28.48
N GLY A 57 26.21 -9.04 -27.80
CA GLY A 57 25.12 -9.88 -28.34
C GLY A 57 23.79 -9.29 -27.93
N HIS A 58 22.72 -9.47 -28.73
CA HIS A 58 21.34 -8.98 -28.52
C HIS A 58 20.98 -8.80 -27.05
N GLY A 59 21.40 -7.66 -26.48
CA GLY A 59 21.59 -7.57 -25.04
C GLY A 59 20.23 -7.38 -24.40
N LYS A 60 19.87 -8.28 -23.47
CA LYS A 60 18.68 -8.10 -22.64
C LYS A 60 18.73 -6.72 -22.03
N ARG A 61 17.65 -5.96 -22.18
CA ARG A 61 17.57 -4.62 -21.60
C ARG A 61 17.51 -4.78 -20.09
N HIS A 62 18.47 -4.19 -19.40
CA HIS A 62 18.59 -4.30 -17.95
C HIS A 62 18.74 -2.91 -17.34
N TRP A 63 17.82 -2.58 -16.45
CA TRP A 63 17.83 -1.37 -15.65
C TRP A 63 18.08 -1.72 -14.20
N ARG A 64 18.81 -0.84 -13.53
CA ARG A 64 19.17 -1.01 -12.13
C ARG A 64 18.86 0.28 -11.40
N LEU A 65 17.85 0.22 -10.53
CA LEU A 65 17.46 1.26 -9.61
C LEU A 65 18.24 1.03 -8.31
N GLU A 66 19.40 1.67 -8.21
CA GLU A 66 20.35 1.49 -7.13
C GLU A 66 20.36 2.70 -6.20
N ASN A 67 20.28 2.45 -4.88
CA ASN A 67 20.35 3.49 -3.85
C ASN A 67 19.30 4.60 -4.04
N VAL A 68 18.10 4.24 -4.53
CA VAL A 68 16.99 5.17 -4.67
C VAL A 68 16.13 5.07 -3.41
N PRO A 69 15.94 6.14 -2.62
CA PRO A 69 15.06 6.08 -1.46
C PRO A 69 13.66 5.58 -1.86
N GLU A 70 13.12 4.60 -1.14
CA GLU A 70 11.80 4.03 -1.46
C GLU A 70 10.72 5.13 -1.51
N LYS A 71 10.78 6.10 -0.59
CA LYS A 71 9.90 7.27 -0.56
C LYS A 71 9.88 8.04 -1.89
N ARG A 72 11.00 8.11 -2.60
CA ARG A 72 11.12 8.79 -3.90
C ARG A 72 10.40 8.02 -5.00
N VAL A 73 10.58 6.70 -5.03
CA VAL A 73 9.89 5.81 -5.98
C VAL A 73 8.40 5.82 -5.71
N LEU A 74 8.01 5.76 -4.43
CA LEU A 74 6.62 5.88 -4.00
C LEU A 74 5.99 7.21 -4.44
N LYS A 75 6.71 8.34 -4.25
CA LYS A 75 6.28 9.67 -4.72
C LYS A 75 6.04 9.68 -6.23
N ALA A 76 7.00 9.17 -7.03
CA ALA A 76 6.85 9.08 -8.49
C ALA A 76 5.62 8.21 -8.87
N GLY A 77 5.45 7.07 -8.19
CA GLY A 77 4.33 6.16 -8.43
C GLY A 77 2.97 6.76 -8.10
N LEU A 78 2.85 7.49 -6.99
CA LEU A 78 1.60 8.14 -6.60
C LEU A 78 1.23 9.28 -7.56
N LEU A 79 2.21 10.07 -8.00
CA LEU A 79 2.01 11.11 -9.02
C LEU A 79 1.60 10.50 -10.36
N ARG A 80 2.25 9.41 -10.78
CA ARG A 80 1.90 8.69 -12.01
C ARG A 80 0.50 8.10 -11.93
N LEU A 81 0.15 7.49 -10.80
CA LEU A 81 -1.19 6.96 -10.56
C LEU A 81 -2.25 8.08 -10.62
N GLN A 82 -1.95 9.26 -10.08
CA GLN A 82 -2.85 10.41 -10.14
C GLN A 82 -3.08 10.86 -11.59
N GLN A 83 -2.05 10.87 -12.43
CA GLN A 83 -2.19 11.16 -13.86
C GLN A 83 -3.07 10.15 -14.57
N LEU A 84 -2.88 8.85 -14.29
CA LEU A 84 -3.64 7.76 -14.92
C LEU A 84 -5.11 7.72 -14.50
N LEU A 85 -5.41 8.08 -13.24
CA LEU A 85 -6.79 8.15 -12.73
C LEU A 85 -7.50 9.45 -13.12
N GLY A 86 -6.83 10.39 -13.79
CA GLY A 86 -7.39 11.67 -14.21
C GLY A 86 -7.25 12.80 -13.18
N SER A 87 -7.42 14.03 -13.65
CA SER A 87 -7.34 15.24 -12.81
C SER A 87 -8.44 15.25 -11.75
N SER A 88 -8.10 15.75 -10.55
CA SER A 88 -8.98 15.87 -9.39
C SER A 88 -10.16 16.86 -9.53
N SER A 89 -10.57 17.20 -10.75
CA SER A 89 -11.73 18.08 -10.96
C SER A 89 -13.00 17.26 -10.76
N GLY A 90 -13.87 17.67 -9.83
CA GLY A 90 -15.12 16.95 -9.53
C GLY A 90 -14.94 15.72 -8.61
N LEU A 91 -13.99 15.75 -7.67
CA LEU A 91 -13.71 14.63 -6.74
C LEU A 91 -14.90 14.14 -5.91
N TRP A 92 -15.98 14.91 -5.84
CA TRP A 92 -17.20 14.59 -5.10
C TRP A 92 -18.34 14.07 -5.99
N ASP A 93 -18.21 14.17 -7.31
CA ASP A 93 -19.29 13.83 -8.26
C ASP A 93 -19.19 12.40 -8.81
N GLU A 94 -18.05 11.72 -8.63
CA GLU A 94 -17.79 10.40 -9.23
C GLU A 94 -18.22 9.18 -8.41
N ASP A 95 -18.75 9.36 -7.19
CA ASP A 95 -19.20 8.25 -6.34
C ASP A 95 -20.50 7.58 -6.84
N ALA A 96 -20.99 7.92 -8.04
CA ALA A 96 -22.17 7.29 -8.64
C ALA A 96 -21.92 5.88 -9.22
N ALA A 97 -20.66 5.45 -9.38
CA ALA A 97 -20.34 4.30 -10.24
C ALA A 97 -20.16 2.94 -9.52
N GLU A 98 -19.99 2.89 -8.19
CA GLU A 98 -19.96 1.61 -7.48
C GLU A 98 -21.14 1.51 -6.51
N PRO A 99 -22.28 0.93 -6.95
CA PRO A 99 -23.39 0.61 -6.07
C PRO A 99 -22.98 -0.56 -5.16
N SER A 100 -22.11 -0.30 -4.20
CA SER A 100 -21.91 -1.22 -3.08
C SER A 100 -23.23 -1.29 -2.35
N ALA A 101 -23.82 -2.49 -2.26
CA ALA A 101 -25.14 -2.73 -1.68
C ALA A 101 -25.29 -2.32 -0.20
N SER A 102 -24.21 -1.84 0.44
CA SER A 102 -24.28 -1.26 1.78
C SER A 102 -24.71 0.21 1.70
N SER A 103 -25.70 0.58 2.51
CA SER A 103 -26.20 1.95 2.70
C SER A 103 -25.10 3.02 2.62
N PRO A 104 -25.39 4.20 2.02
CA PRO A 104 -24.39 5.24 1.80
C PRO A 104 -23.79 5.66 3.14
N LYS A 105 -22.54 5.24 3.37
CA LYS A 105 -21.81 5.50 4.61
C LYS A 105 -21.50 6.99 4.67
N ARG A 106 -22.12 7.69 5.61
CA ARG A 106 -21.96 9.14 5.77
C ARG A 106 -20.56 9.44 6.30
N VAL A 107 -19.80 10.23 5.56
CA VAL A 107 -18.57 10.88 6.04
C VAL A 107 -18.99 11.91 7.08
N LEU A 108 -18.67 11.69 8.37
CA LEU A 108 -19.10 12.57 9.46
C LEU A 108 -18.45 13.95 9.38
N ARG A 109 -17.21 14.01 8.89
CA ARG A 109 -16.39 15.22 8.77
C ARG A 109 -16.23 15.67 7.31
N ARG A 110 -17.30 15.62 6.53
CA ARG A 110 -17.28 15.98 5.10
C ARG A 110 -16.62 17.34 4.83
N SER A 111 -16.98 18.38 5.59
CA SER A 111 -16.43 19.73 5.42
C SER A 111 -14.91 19.82 5.67
N PHE A 112 -14.35 18.96 6.52
CA PHE A 112 -12.90 18.88 6.73
C PHE A 112 -12.20 18.37 5.47
N PHE A 113 -12.69 17.28 4.90
CA PHE A 113 -12.12 16.72 3.68
C PHE A 113 -12.36 17.60 2.46
N GLU A 114 -13.52 18.26 2.34
CA GLU A 114 -13.78 19.24 1.27
C GLU A 114 -12.71 20.32 1.27
N ARG A 115 -12.45 20.94 2.43
CA ARG A 115 -11.41 21.97 2.56
C ARG A 115 -10.01 21.46 2.24
N ILE A 116 -9.66 20.25 2.69
CA ILE A 116 -8.35 19.64 2.39
C ILE A 116 -8.22 19.35 0.88
N LEU A 117 -9.26 18.78 0.26
CA LEU A 117 -9.28 18.42 -1.16
C LEU A 117 -9.35 19.65 -2.08
N ASP A 118 -9.96 20.74 -1.63
CA ASP A 118 -9.97 22.02 -2.35
C ASP A 118 -8.65 22.79 -2.16
N GLY A 119 -7.81 22.36 -1.21
CA GLY A 119 -6.54 23.01 -0.89
C GLY A 119 -6.70 24.29 -0.05
N GLN A 120 -7.87 24.44 0.58
CA GLN A 120 -8.16 25.52 1.52
C GLN A 120 -7.59 25.24 2.92
N LEU A 121 -7.19 23.99 3.18
CA LEU A 121 -6.64 23.55 4.46
C LEU A 121 -5.44 22.64 4.21
N GLU A 122 -4.30 22.98 4.80
CA GLU A 122 -3.12 22.10 4.81
C GLU A 122 -3.18 21.20 6.04
N LEU A 123 -2.92 19.89 5.88
CA LEU A 123 -3.05 18.93 7.00
C LEU A 123 -2.16 19.30 8.19
N LYS A 124 -0.97 19.83 7.91
CA LYS A 124 0.00 20.30 8.92
C LYS A 124 -0.51 21.44 9.81
N ALA A 125 -1.46 22.23 9.32
CA ALA A 125 -2.05 23.34 10.05
C ALA A 125 -3.31 22.93 10.84
N CYS A 126 -3.77 21.69 10.67
CA CYS A 126 -4.96 21.20 11.36
C CYS A 126 -4.68 20.92 12.84
N PRO A 127 -5.61 21.29 13.74
CA PRO A 127 -5.57 20.86 15.14
C PRO A 127 -5.55 19.33 15.27
N PRO A 128 -4.79 18.76 16.21
CA PRO A 128 -4.75 17.30 16.42
C PRO A 128 -6.14 16.68 16.68
N SER A 129 -7.03 17.40 17.35
CA SER A 129 -8.42 16.97 17.60
C SER A 129 -9.20 16.73 16.31
N ASP A 130 -9.02 17.59 15.30
CA ASP A 130 -9.72 17.50 14.03
C ASP A 130 -9.17 16.35 13.20
N VAL A 131 -7.85 16.17 13.20
CA VAL A 131 -7.16 15.06 12.52
C VAL A 131 -7.60 13.71 13.11
N LEU A 132 -7.63 13.58 14.44
CA LEU A 132 -8.12 12.36 15.11
C LEU A 132 -9.59 12.09 14.78
N ALA A 133 -10.44 13.12 14.82
CA ALA A 133 -11.86 12.99 14.51
C ALA A 133 -12.13 12.60 13.06
N ALA A 134 -11.25 12.98 12.13
CA ALA A 134 -11.34 12.65 10.71
C ALA A 134 -10.76 11.26 10.36
N GLN A 135 -9.91 10.67 11.20
CA GLN A 135 -9.19 9.43 10.87
C GLN A 135 -10.13 8.26 10.53
N GLY A 136 -11.24 8.10 11.25
CA GLY A 136 -12.22 7.03 11.01
C GLY A 136 -12.99 7.16 9.69
N ASP A 137 -13.02 8.36 9.12
CA ASP A 137 -13.72 8.66 7.87
C ASP A 137 -12.88 8.33 6.62
N LEU A 138 -11.56 8.08 6.75
CA LEU A 138 -10.67 7.76 5.63
C LEU A 138 -11.16 6.55 4.80
N ARG A 139 -11.71 5.53 5.47
CA ARG A 139 -12.28 4.34 4.82
C ARG A 139 -13.47 4.64 3.90
N HIS A 140 -14.11 5.80 4.06
CA HIS A 140 -15.24 6.23 3.24
C HIS A 140 -14.82 7.04 2.02
N LEU A 141 -13.57 7.50 1.96
CA LEU A 141 -13.08 8.30 0.83
C LEU A 141 -12.74 7.44 -0.39
N SER A 142 -12.99 7.95 -1.59
CA SER A 142 -12.62 7.25 -2.83
C SER A 142 -11.09 7.17 -3.00
N VAL A 143 -10.61 6.26 -3.85
CA VAL A 143 -9.16 6.16 -4.17
C VAL A 143 -8.60 7.50 -4.66
N ARG A 144 -9.38 8.23 -5.47
CA ARG A 144 -8.97 9.53 -5.99
C ARG A 144 -8.83 10.58 -4.89
N GLN A 145 -9.75 10.59 -3.93
CA GLN A 145 -9.71 11.50 -2.77
C GLN A 145 -8.51 11.17 -1.87
N LEU A 146 -8.33 9.90 -1.51
CA LEU A 146 -7.16 9.45 -0.72
C LEU A 146 -5.84 9.81 -1.41
N LEU A 147 -5.74 9.57 -2.72
CA LEU A 147 -4.57 9.88 -3.52
C LEU A 147 -4.33 11.40 -3.60
N ALA A 148 -5.38 12.21 -3.75
CA ALA A 148 -5.28 13.66 -3.78
C ALA A 148 -4.79 14.25 -2.45
N ILE A 149 -5.26 13.71 -1.32
CA ILE A 149 -4.74 14.07 0.01
C ILE A 149 -3.27 13.63 0.11
N ARG A 150 -2.97 12.37 -0.23
CA ARG A 150 -1.62 11.81 -0.08
C ARG A 150 -0.58 12.59 -0.88
N THR A 151 -0.89 12.89 -2.14
CA THR A 151 0.03 13.56 -3.07
C THR A 151 0.42 14.97 -2.60
N ARG A 152 -0.48 15.66 -1.89
CA ARG A 152 -0.19 16.97 -1.28
C ARG A 152 0.74 16.88 -0.08
N GLU A 153 0.66 15.77 0.65
CA GLU A 153 1.43 15.52 1.88
C GLU A 153 2.70 14.67 1.63
N LEU A 154 3.14 14.49 0.38
CA LEU A 154 4.33 13.69 0.06
C LEU A 154 5.62 14.26 0.66
N ASP A 155 5.69 15.59 0.72
CA ASP A 155 6.85 16.32 1.24
C ASP A 155 6.69 16.70 2.71
N PHE A 156 5.66 16.19 3.39
CA PHE A 156 5.51 16.36 4.82
C PHE A 156 6.74 15.74 5.52
N PRO A 157 7.56 16.55 6.21
CA PRO A 157 8.71 16.04 6.92
C PRO A 157 8.17 15.25 8.12
N VAL A 158 8.49 13.96 8.19
CA VAL A 158 8.26 13.16 9.40
C VAL A 158 9.35 13.57 10.39
N THR A 159 9.26 14.79 10.91
CA THR A 159 10.18 15.27 11.93
C THR A 159 9.84 14.53 13.21
N GLN A 160 10.82 13.84 13.81
CA GLN A 160 10.65 13.01 15.01
C GLN A 160 10.28 13.79 16.29
N ALA A 161 9.94 15.06 16.19
CA ALA A 161 9.46 15.85 17.33
C ALA A 161 8.05 15.37 17.71
N GLY A 162 7.88 14.96 18.98
CA GLY A 162 6.70 14.23 19.47
C GLY A 162 5.33 14.89 19.26
N SER A 163 5.27 16.17 18.90
CA SER A 163 4.01 16.88 18.58
C SER A 163 3.35 16.41 17.28
N PHE A 164 4.05 15.71 16.39
CA PHE A 164 3.52 15.26 15.09
C PHE A 164 3.04 13.80 15.07
N ASN A 165 2.93 13.14 16.22
CA ASN A 165 2.51 11.74 16.27
C ASN A 165 1.09 11.53 15.69
N VAL A 166 0.16 12.45 15.99
CA VAL A 166 -1.23 12.38 15.47
C VAL A 166 -1.27 12.44 13.94
N HIS A 167 -0.56 13.38 13.33
CA HIS A 167 -0.48 13.50 11.87
C HIS A 167 0.22 12.31 11.23
N SER A 168 1.27 11.77 11.85
CA SER A 168 1.95 10.56 11.39
C SER A 168 1.00 9.35 11.39
N ASN A 169 0.21 9.17 12.46
CA ASN A 169 -0.77 8.09 12.56
C ASN A 169 -1.89 8.25 11.52
N PHE A 170 -2.34 9.49 11.27
CA PHE A 170 -3.30 9.78 10.21
C PHE A 170 -2.75 9.43 8.82
N LEU A 171 -1.50 9.82 8.51
CA LEU A 171 -0.87 9.48 7.23
C LEU A 171 -0.66 7.97 7.06
N ALA A 172 -0.31 7.26 8.13
CA ALA A 172 -0.22 5.81 8.12
C ALA A 172 -1.59 5.14 7.88
N ALA A 173 -2.65 5.64 8.52
CA ALA A 173 -4.02 5.18 8.26
C ALA A 173 -4.46 5.49 6.83
N LEU A 174 -4.11 6.66 6.30
CA LEU A 174 -4.38 7.06 4.93
C LEU A 174 -3.69 6.15 3.92
N ASP A 175 -2.40 5.85 4.15
CA ASP A 175 -1.63 4.92 3.31
C ASP A 175 -2.21 3.50 3.36
N ASN A 176 -2.69 3.03 4.53
CA ASN A 176 -3.37 1.74 4.66
C ASN A 176 -4.62 1.66 3.77
N GLU A 177 -5.52 2.65 3.90
CA GLU A 177 -6.77 2.70 3.14
C GLU A 177 -6.51 2.89 1.64
N LEU A 178 -5.54 3.73 1.27
CA LEU A 178 -5.18 3.99 -0.11
C LEU A 178 -4.66 2.72 -0.80
N PHE A 179 -3.67 2.04 -0.20
CA PHE A 179 -3.07 0.87 -0.82
C PHE A 179 -4.00 -0.35 -0.78
N ASP A 180 -4.83 -0.51 0.26
CA ASP A 180 -5.86 -1.55 0.25
C ASP A 180 -6.82 -1.38 -0.94
N LYS A 181 -7.37 -0.17 -1.14
CA LYS A 181 -8.31 0.09 -2.23
C LYS A 181 -7.66 0.00 -3.61
N ILE A 182 -6.39 0.40 -3.75
CA ILE A 182 -5.63 0.19 -4.99
C ILE A 182 -5.47 -1.31 -5.25
N GLY A 183 -5.07 -2.08 -4.23
CA GLY A 183 -4.89 -3.53 -4.35
C GLY A 183 -6.17 -4.24 -4.77
N ARG A 184 -7.30 -3.92 -4.12
CA ARG A 184 -8.62 -4.47 -4.48
C ARG A 184 -9.04 -4.14 -5.90
N ARG A 185 -8.85 -2.89 -6.33
CA ARG A 185 -9.23 -2.43 -7.67
C ARG A 185 -8.34 -3.03 -8.76
N ALA A 186 -7.04 -3.18 -8.48
CA ALA A 186 -6.09 -3.67 -9.46
C ALA A 186 -6.18 -5.19 -9.64
N LEU A 187 -6.48 -5.94 -8.59
CA LEU A 187 -6.43 -7.40 -8.63
C LEU A 187 -7.51 -7.99 -9.56
N ARG A 188 -7.07 -8.78 -10.54
CA ARG A 188 -7.90 -9.65 -11.37
C ARG A 188 -7.85 -11.08 -10.83
N GLY A 189 -9.00 -11.76 -10.83
CA GLY A 189 -9.11 -13.16 -10.42
C GLY A 189 -9.51 -13.32 -8.95
N GLN A 190 -9.04 -14.39 -8.31
CA GLN A 190 -9.37 -14.68 -6.92
C GLN A 190 -8.69 -13.68 -5.97
N ALA A 191 -9.49 -13.07 -5.09
CA ALA A 191 -8.99 -12.18 -4.06
C ALA A 191 -8.22 -12.98 -3.00
N PRO A 192 -7.08 -12.47 -2.48
CA PRO A 192 -6.43 -13.07 -1.34
C PRO A 192 -7.35 -12.99 -0.12
N PRO A 193 -7.22 -13.94 0.82
CA PRO A 193 -8.06 -13.97 2.02
C PRO A 193 -7.77 -12.81 2.98
N GLU A 194 -6.53 -12.30 2.99
CA GLU A 194 -6.08 -11.33 4.01
C GLU A 194 -5.99 -9.89 3.48
N LEU A 195 -6.46 -8.94 4.30
CA LEU A 195 -6.40 -7.50 4.04
C LEU A 195 -4.96 -6.98 3.89
N ARG A 196 -4.03 -7.52 4.67
CA ARG A 196 -2.61 -7.13 4.64
C ARG A 196 -2.00 -7.39 3.28
N THR A 197 -2.39 -8.49 2.65
CA THR A 197 -1.96 -8.91 1.32
C THR A 197 -2.42 -7.92 0.25
N LEU A 198 -3.66 -7.43 0.33
CA LEU A 198 -4.18 -6.40 -0.59
C LEU A 198 -3.44 -5.07 -0.47
N LYS A 199 -3.16 -4.65 0.77
CA LYS A 199 -2.35 -3.45 1.03
C LYS A 199 -0.94 -3.60 0.43
N ALA A 200 -0.28 -4.74 0.66
CA ALA A 200 1.05 -5.01 0.12
C ALA A 200 1.05 -4.99 -1.42
N LEU A 201 0.01 -5.55 -2.04
CA LEU A 201 -0.21 -5.50 -3.48
C LEU A 201 -0.36 -4.06 -3.99
N GLY A 202 -1.22 -3.25 -3.36
CA GLY A 202 -1.41 -1.86 -3.76
C GLY A 202 -0.12 -1.03 -3.66
N LEU A 203 0.65 -1.23 -2.59
CA LEU A 203 1.98 -0.62 -2.47
C LEU A 203 2.91 -1.07 -3.60
N ARG A 204 2.96 -2.39 -3.88
CA ARG A 204 3.80 -2.95 -4.96
C ARG A 204 3.44 -2.35 -6.32
N MET A 205 2.16 -2.23 -6.62
CA MET A 205 1.66 -1.59 -7.86
C MET A 205 2.18 -0.16 -8.01
N VAL A 206 2.08 0.64 -6.94
CA VAL A 206 2.57 2.02 -6.93
C VAL A 206 4.09 2.08 -7.09
N LEU A 207 4.83 1.17 -6.46
CA LEU A 207 6.28 1.09 -6.63
C LEU A 207 6.69 0.69 -8.06
N CYS A 208 5.96 -0.22 -8.72
CA CYS A 208 6.16 -0.54 -10.14
C CYS A 208 5.91 0.68 -11.04
N LEU A 209 4.82 1.42 -10.79
CA LEU A 209 4.54 2.67 -11.51
C LEU A 209 5.65 3.70 -11.34
N GLY A 210 6.11 3.91 -10.10
CA GLY A 210 7.19 4.86 -9.82
C GLY A 210 8.51 4.44 -10.44
N SER A 211 8.81 3.14 -10.42
CA SER A 211 10.01 2.57 -11.03
C SER A 211 10.00 2.76 -12.54
N ALA A 212 8.88 2.48 -13.20
CA ALA A 212 8.71 2.71 -14.64
C ALA A 212 8.92 4.19 -14.99
N ASP A 213 8.33 5.11 -14.21
CA ASP A 213 8.46 6.55 -14.42
C ASP A 213 9.90 7.05 -14.29
N LEU A 214 10.62 6.58 -13.26
CA LEU A 214 12.03 6.92 -13.06
C LEU A 214 12.94 6.37 -14.18
N VAL A 215 12.69 5.14 -14.65
CA VAL A 215 13.41 4.57 -15.79
C VAL A 215 13.16 5.39 -17.06
N MET A 216 11.89 5.73 -17.34
CA MET A 216 11.55 6.56 -18.50
C MET A 216 12.19 7.95 -18.44
N ALA A 217 12.24 8.58 -17.27
CA ALA A 217 12.86 9.90 -17.09
C ALA A 217 14.36 9.87 -17.42
N VAL A 218 15.06 8.79 -17.08
CA VAL A 218 16.49 8.62 -17.38
C VAL A 218 16.73 8.35 -18.86
N GLU A 219 15.93 7.46 -19.47
CA GLU A 219 16.01 7.19 -20.91
C GLU A 219 15.63 8.42 -21.75
N ALA A 220 14.74 9.29 -21.27
CA ALA A 220 14.39 10.52 -21.96
C ALA A 220 15.58 11.50 -22.06
N SER A 221 16.52 11.44 -21.11
CA SER A 221 17.73 12.26 -21.07
C SER A 221 18.89 11.69 -21.90
N ALA A 222 18.87 10.41 -22.25
CA ALA A 222 19.89 9.78 -23.06
C ALA A 222 19.45 9.78 -24.53
N ASP A 223 20.15 10.49 -25.42
CA ASP A 223 19.83 10.59 -26.86
C ASP A 223 19.89 9.26 -27.65
N SER A 224 20.04 8.12 -26.98
CA SER A 224 20.10 6.79 -27.58
C SER A 224 18.72 6.15 -27.66
N LEU A 225 18.30 5.72 -28.86
CA LEU A 225 17.12 4.87 -29.18
C LEU A 225 16.24 4.53 -27.96
N LYS A 226 15.33 5.46 -27.66
CA LYS A 226 14.44 5.51 -26.51
C LYS A 226 13.48 4.32 -26.52
N GLN A 227 13.78 3.28 -25.76
CA GLN A 227 12.82 2.21 -25.52
C GLN A 227 12.40 2.23 -24.05
N ALA A 228 11.15 2.65 -23.83
CA ALA A 228 10.51 2.58 -22.53
C ALA A 228 10.48 1.13 -22.00
N PRO A 229 10.46 0.94 -20.67
CA PRO A 229 10.23 -0.37 -20.09
C PRO A 229 8.84 -0.88 -20.53
N PRO A 230 8.69 -2.19 -20.81
CA PRO A 230 7.38 -2.77 -21.10
C PRO A 230 6.36 -2.49 -19.99
N PRO A 231 5.06 -2.36 -20.32
CA PRO A 231 4.03 -2.04 -19.34
C PRO A 231 3.72 -3.21 -18.40
N LEU A 232 4.10 -4.44 -18.76
CA LEU A 232 3.93 -5.66 -17.95
C LEU A 232 5.15 -5.86 -17.05
N TRP A 233 4.89 -5.98 -15.74
CA TRP A 233 5.87 -6.08 -14.68
C TRP A 233 5.62 -7.35 -13.88
N LEU A 234 6.60 -8.24 -13.84
CA LEU A 234 6.53 -9.51 -13.12
C LEU A 234 7.38 -9.41 -11.87
N SER A 235 6.81 -9.74 -10.71
CA SER A 235 7.54 -9.73 -9.44
C SER A 235 7.25 -10.97 -8.60
N PRO A 236 8.21 -11.48 -7.81
CA PRO A 236 7.99 -12.63 -6.95
C PRO A 236 7.05 -12.28 -5.80
N LEU A 237 6.07 -13.15 -5.55
CA LEU A 237 5.20 -13.07 -4.37
C LEU A 237 5.82 -13.83 -3.19
N ASP A 238 5.39 -13.47 -1.99
CA ASP A 238 5.64 -14.26 -0.80
C ASP A 238 4.61 -15.38 -0.71
N GLU A 239 5.08 -16.61 -0.48
CA GLU A 239 4.21 -17.80 -0.44
C GLU A 239 3.34 -17.81 0.82
N GLU A 240 3.81 -17.19 1.91
CA GLU A 240 3.05 -17.03 3.15
C GLU A 240 1.82 -16.13 2.94
N ASP A 241 1.99 -15.01 2.22
CA ASP A 241 0.92 -14.05 1.95
C ASP A 241 -0.01 -14.49 0.81
N TRP A 242 0.49 -15.34 -0.11
CA TRP A 242 -0.17 -15.76 -1.35
C TRP A 242 -0.06 -17.27 -1.59
N PRO A 243 -0.74 -18.10 -0.79
CA PRO A 243 -0.63 -19.56 -0.89
C PRO A 243 -0.98 -20.06 -2.29
N GLY A 244 -0.10 -20.87 -2.87
CA GLY A 244 -0.26 -21.44 -4.23
C GLY A 244 0.07 -20.47 -5.37
N CYS A 245 0.27 -19.19 -5.08
CA CYS A 245 0.70 -18.18 -6.04
C CYS A 245 2.16 -17.81 -5.81
N SER A 246 2.85 -17.59 -6.92
CA SER A 246 4.30 -17.53 -6.93
C SER A 246 4.83 -16.22 -7.49
N PHE A 247 4.05 -15.61 -8.40
CA PHE A 247 4.41 -14.37 -9.06
C PHE A 247 3.20 -13.45 -9.18
N LEU A 248 3.48 -12.17 -9.25
CA LEU A 248 2.51 -11.12 -9.54
C LEU A 248 2.85 -10.52 -10.90
N LEU A 249 1.93 -10.63 -11.85
CA LEU A 249 1.99 -9.92 -13.12
C LEU A 249 1.15 -8.65 -13.02
N ALA A 250 1.80 -7.49 -13.07
CA ALA A 250 1.21 -6.17 -12.96
C ALA A 250 1.28 -5.44 -14.31
N HIS A 251 0.17 -4.85 -14.75
CA HIS A 251 0.15 -3.99 -15.93
C HIS A 251 0.06 -2.52 -15.52
N THR A 252 1.15 -1.79 -15.70
CA THR A 252 1.30 -0.39 -15.29
C THR A 252 0.45 0.59 -16.11
N GLY A 253 0.17 0.28 -17.39
CA GLY A 253 -0.70 1.10 -18.25
C GLY A 253 -2.19 1.01 -17.92
N GLU A 254 -2.72 -0.21 -17.80
CA GLU A 254 -4.14 -0.50 -17.53
C GLU A 254 -4.48 -0.62 -16.03
N LEU A 255 -3.50 -0.50 -15.13
CA LEU A 255 -3.68 -0.53 -13.68
C LEU A 255 -4.34 -1.80 -13.13
N TRP A 256 -3.96 -2.96 -13.66
CA TRP A 256 -4.37 -4.26 -13.11
C TRP A 256 -3.18 -5.11 -12.66
N ALA A 257 -3.46 -6.11 -11.84
CA ALA A 257 -2.51 -7.10 -11.37
C ALA A 257 -3.16 -8.49 -11.34
N GLN A 258 -2.39 -9.53 -11.59
CA GLN A 258 -2.85 -10.91 -11.53
C GLN A 258 -1.81 -11.75 -10.79
N ALA A 259 -2.25 -12.47 -9.76
CA ALA A 259 -1.44 -13.48 -9.10
C ALA A 259 -1.40 -14.74 -9.96
N LEU A 260 -0.20 -15.26 -10.20
CA LEU A 260 0.04 -16.40 -11.08
C LEU A 260 0.42 -17.64 -10.25
N PRO A 261 -0.23 -18.79 -10.49
CA PRO A 261 0.09 -20.02 -9.81
C PRO A 261 1.40 -20.63 -10.32
N GLY A 262 2.06 -21.40 -9.46
CA GLY A 262 3.17 -22.29 -9.84
C GLY A 262 4.51 -21.63 -10.14
N LEU A 263 5.53 -22.46 -10.39
CA LEU A 263 6.91 -22.04 -10.64
C LEU A 263 7.13 -21.54 -12.08
N THR A 264 6.31 -22.00 -13.01
CA THR A 264 6.47 -21.78 -14.46
C THR A 264 5.14 -21.36 -15.09
N PRO A 265 4.68 -20.12 -14.85
CA PRO A 265 3.47 -19.63 -15.50
C PRO A 265 3.66 -19.57 -17.03
N ASP A 266 2.61 -19.91 -17.78
CA ASP A 266 2.59 -19.72 -19.24
C ASP A 266 2.45 -18.23 -19.58
N LEU A 267 3.59 -17.53 -19.51
CA LEU A 267 3.67 -16.11 -19.76
C LEU A 267 3.47 -15.78 -21.24
N VAL A 268 3.73 -16.70 -22.17
CA VAL A 268 3.53 -16.44 -23.60
C VAL A 268 2.05 -16.17 -23.87
N SER A 269 1.17 -17.02 -23.33
CA SER A 269 -0.28 -16.84 -23.45
C SER A 269 -0.76 -15.60 -22.68
N LEU A 270 -0.30 -15.39 -21.45
CA LEU A 270 -0.76 -14.29 -20.58
C LEU A 270 -0.35 -12.90 -21.10
N THR A 271 0.79 -12.80 -21.77
CA THR A 271 1.36 -11.52 -22.24
C THR A 271 1.06 -11.26 -23.72
N ALA A 272 0.36 -12.19 -24.39
CA ALA A 272 0.27 -12.28 -25.84
C ALA A 272 1.65 -12.27 -26.54
N GLY A 273 2.69 -12.71 -25.83
CA GLY A 273 4.08 -12.66 -26.26
C GLY A 273 4.71 -11.27 -26.27
N SER A 274 4.16 -10.32 -25.50
CA SER A 274 4.79 -9.02 -25.26
C SER A 274 5.95 -9.17 -24.29
N ASP A 275 6.97 -8.32 -24.42
CA ASP A 275 8.07 -8.23 -23.47
C ASP A 275 7.56 -7.96 -22.03
N VAL A 276 8.24 -8.55 -21.05
CA VAL A 276 7.91 -8.39 -19.63
C VAL A 276 9.11 -7.86 -18.86
N SER A 277 8.86 -6.90 -17.97
CA SER A 277 9.83 -6.38 -17.02
C SER A 277 9.86 -7.26 -15.77
N VAL A 278 10.88 -8.09 -15.59
CA VAL A 278 11.04 -8.90 -14.38
C VAL A 278 11.77 -8.10 -13.30
N VAL A 279 11.10 -7.90 -12.17
CA VAL A 279 11.62 -7.15 -11.01
C VAL A 279 12.30 -8.11 -10.03
N MET A 280 13.58 -7.89 -9.82
CA MET A 280 14.35 -8.48 -8.74
C MET A 280 14.47 -7.47 -7.61
N ASP A 281 13.85 -7.79 -6.48
CA ASP A 281 13.89 -6.95 -5.29
C ASP A 281 15.08 -7.36 -4.41
N LEU A 282 16.10 -6.51 -4.38
CA LEU A 282 17.32 -6.69 -3.58
C LEU A 282 17.33 -5.72 -2.39
N VAL A 283 16.15 -5.31 -1.93
CA VAL A 283 15.98 -4.38 -0.81
C VAL A 283 16.95 -4.67 0.33
N SER A 284 17.59 -3.60 0.79
CA SER A 284 18.51 -3.57 1.92
C SER A 284 18.08 -2.48 2.91
N GLY A 285 18.21 -2.77 4.21
CA GLY A 285 18.04 -1.80 5.29
C GLY A 285 16.76 -1.91 6.12
N ALA A 286 16.76 -1.22 7.25
CA ALA A 286 15.62 -1.09 8.16
C ALA A 286 14.53 -0.17 7.59
N ARG A 287 13.29 -0.32 8.08
CA ARG A 287 12.08 0.34 7.53
C ARG A 287 12.16 1.86 7.34
N SER A 288 12.88 2.60 8.18
CA SER A 288 12.86 4.07 8.16
C SER A 288 13.64 4.70 7.00
N ASP A 289 14.73 4.07 6.58
CA ASP A 289 15.61 4.55 5.50
C ASP A 289 15.78 3.49 4.41
N ARG A 290 14.67 2.80 4.09
CA ARG A 290 14.69 1.73 3.11
C ARG A 290 15.10 2.29 1.74
N LEU A 291 16.26 1.83 1.28
CA LEU A 291 16.74 2.10 -0.07
C LEU A 291 16.16 1.03 -0.98
N LEU A 292 15.47 1.48 -2.03
CA LEU A 292 15.05 0.60 -3.10
C LEU A 292 16.30 0.21 -3.89
N HIS A 293 16.53 -1.09 -3.95
CA HIS A 293 17.50 -1.70 -4.84
C HIS A 293 16.76 -2.68 -5.74
N TRP A 294 16.30 -2.21 -6.89
CA TRP A 294 15.59 -3.03 -7.86
C TRP A 294 16.44 -3.22 -9.10
N GLU A 295 16.55 -4.47 -9.52
CA GLU A 295 17.04 -4.81 -10.85
C GLU A 295 15.84 -5.20 -11.71
N VAL A 296 15.69 -4.54 -12.85
CA VAL A 296 14.59 -4.75 -13.78
C VAL A 296 15.17 -5.25 -15.09
N THR A 297 14.88 -6.50 -15.43
CA THR A 297 15.32 -7.12 -16.68
C THR A 297 14.13 -7.26 -17.62
N CYS A 298 14.26 -6.76 -18.84
CA CYS A 298 13.30 -7.00 -19.92
C CYS A 298 13.54 -8.39 -20.50
N ILE A 299 12.48 -9.19 -20.59
CA ILE A 299 12.51 -10.57 -21.05
C ILE A 299 11.47 -10.75 -22.14
N ASP A 300 11.86 -11.34 -23.27
CA ASP A 300 10.93 -11.80 -24.32
C ASP A 300 10.48 -13.22 -23.95
N PRO A 301 9.23 -13.43 -23.50
CA PRO A 301 8.79 -14.73 -23.00
C PRO A 301 8.80 -15.84 -24.07
N ARG A 302 8.95 -15.50 -25.36
CA ARG A 302 9.05 -16.48 -26.45
C ARG A 302 10.47 -17.00 -26.68
N LYS A 303 11.48 -16.24 -26.27
CA LYS A 303 12.89 -16.53 -26.59
C LYS A 303 13.74 -16.77 -25.37
N ASP A 304 13.38 -16.13 -24.26
CA ASP A 304 14.17 -16.14 -23.05
C ASP A 304 13.63 -17.16 -22.05
N ASP A 305 14.54 -17.78 -21.30
CA ASP A 305 14.19 -18.58 -20.14
C ASP A 305 13.65 -17.69 -19.01
N VAL A 306 12.31 -17.57 -18.96
CA VAL A 306 11.65 -16.81 -17.91
C VAL A 306 11.69 -17.55 -16.57
N ALA A 307 11.67 -18.88 -16.58
CA ALA A 307 11.69 -19.69 -15.37
C ALA A 307 13.01 -19.51 -14.61
N GLY A 308 14.15 -19.59 -15.29
CA GLY A 308 15.46 -19.33 -14.71
C GLY A 308 15.62 -17.89 -14.23
N ALA A 309 15.08 -16.91 -14.95
CA ALA A 309 15.09 -15.51 -14.50
C ALA A 309 14.29 -15.31 -13.21
N LEU A 310 13.14 -15.97 -13.09
CA LEU A 310 12.28 -15.93 -11.91
C LEU A 310 12.88 -16.68 -10.71
N ALA A 311 13.48 -17.84 -10.95
CA ALA A 311 14.21 -18.61 -9.95
C ALA A 311 15.41 -17.80 -9.43
N LEU A 312 16.17 -17.15 -10.32
CA LEU A 312 17.26 -16.25 -9.95
C LEU A 312 16.77 -15.06 -9.10
N ALA A 313 15.63 -14.46 -9.46
CA ALA A 313 15.02 -13.37 -8.71
C ALA A 313 14.71 -13.78 -7.25
N ARG A 314 14.18 -14.99 -7.07
CA ARG A 314 13.86 -15.57 -5.75
C ARG A 314 15.09 -15.92 -4.95
N ALA A 315 16.03 -16.63 -5.58
CA ALA A 315 17.30 -17.01 -4.98
C ALA A 315 18.01 -15.79 -4.39
N ARG A 316 18.10 -14.71 -5.19
CA ARG A 316 18.70 -13.46 -4.73
C ARG A 316 17.93 -12.81 -3.59
N ARG A 317 16.59 -12.72 -3.68
CA ARG A 317 15.77 -12.17 -2.59
C ARG A 317 16.00 -12.92 -1.27
N ARG A 318 16.07 -14.26 -1.30
CA ARG A 318 16.37 -15.09 -0.13
C ARG A 318 17.78 -14.81 0.40
N CYS A 319 18.79 -14.76 -0.47
CA CYS A 319 20.17 -14.48 -0.07
C CYS A 319 20.30 -13.09 0.58
N THR A 320 19.65 -12.06 0.02
CA THR A 320 19.65 -10.71 0.59
C THR A 320 18.93 -10.66 1.93
N ALA A 321 17.78 -11.33 2.07
CA ALA A 321 17.06 -11.41 3.34
C ALA A 321 17.90 -12.08 4.44
N VAL A 322 18.58 -13.18 4.11
CA VAL A 322 19.48 -13.89 5.05
C VAL A 322 20.69 -13.03 5.43
N ALA A 323 21.29 -12.34 4.45
CA ALA A 323 22.43 -11.46 4.68
C ALA A 323 22.08 -10.25 5.58
N LEU A 324 20.83 -9.79 5.58
CA LEU A 324 20.34 -8.72 6.45
C LEU A 324 19.95 -9.21 7.85
N ALA A 325 19.41 -10.43 7.95
CA ALA A 325 18.89 -10.96 9.21
C ALA A 325 20.00 -11.35 10.21
N LYS A 326 21.23 -11.57 9.73
CA LYS A 326 22.37 -11.96 10.57
C LYS A 326 23.55 -11.02 10.28
N PRO A 327 24.40 -10.67 11.27
CA PRO A 327 25.73 -10.15 11.00
C PRO A 327 26.57 -11.29 10.41
N VAL A 328 26.36 -11.59 9.13
CA VAL A 328 26.98 -12.72 8.44
C VAL A 328 28.41 -12.35 8.05
N HIS A 329 29.37 -13.20 8.40
CA HIS A 329 30.71 -13.18 7.80
C HIS A 329 30.59 -13.40 6.29
N VAL A 330 31.16 -12.50 5.48
CA VAL A 330 31.06 -12.42 4.00
C VAL A 330 31.17 -13.77 3.27
N ALA A 331 31.89 -14.76 3.81
CA ALA A 331 32.00 -16.11 3.26
C ALA A 331 30.65 -16.83 3.05
N THR A 332 29.66 -16.67 3.96
CA THR A 332 28.42 -17.45 3.90
C THR A 332 27.46 -16.98 2.78
N VAL A 333 27.59 -15.75 2.29
CA VAL A 333 26.73 -15.23 1.20
C VAL A 333 27.13 -15.83 -0.15
N ALA A 334 28.42 -16.06 -0.37
CA ALA A 334 28.92 -16.73 -1.57
C ALA A 334 28.43 -18.17 -1.64
N ASP A 335 28.52 -18.91 -0.53
CA ASP A 335 28.03 -20.29 -0.43
C ASP A 335 26.51 -20.40 -0.71
N LEU A 336 25.71 -19.44 -0.24
CA LEU A 336 24.25 -19.40 -0.50
C LEU A 336 23.93 -19.12 -1.97
N LEU A 337 24.68 -18.25 -2.63
CA LEU A 337 24.51 -17.97 -4.05
C LEU A 337 24.96 -19.15 -4.93
N GLU A 338 26.03 -19.84 -4.55
CA GLU A 338 26.48 -21.07 -5.23
C GLU A 338 25.47 -22.20 -5.07
N ASN A 339 24.91 -22.39 -3.87
CA ASN A 339 23.85 -23.37 -3.63
C ASN A 339 22.60 -23.07 -4.47
N ALA A 340 22.18 -21.81 -4.55
CA ALA A 340 21.05 -21.43 -5.38
C ALA A 340 21.32 -21.59 -6.89
N ALA A 341 22.57 -21.37 -7.33
CA ALA A 341 22.99 -21.71 -8.69
C ALA A 341 23.00 -23.22 -8.94
N GLY A 342 23.29 -24.02 -7.90
CA GLY A 342 23.13 -25.48 -7.91
C GLY A 342 21.67 -25.92 -8.06
N GLU A 343 20.73 -25.27 -7.35
CA GLU A 343 19.28 -25.53 -7.49
C GLU A 343 18.78 -25.20 -8.91
N LEU A 344 19.25 -24.11 -9.51
CA LEU A 344 18.96 -23.77 -10.91
C LEU A 344 19.44 -24.87 -11.87
N ARG A 345 20.67 -25.36 -11.70
CA ARG A 345 21.21 -26.47 -12.52
C ARG A 345 20.44 -27.78 -12.33
N ALA A 346 19.97 -28.05 -11.11
CA ALA A 346 19.17 -29.24 -10.82
C ALA A 346 17.76 -29.16 -11.42
N ALA A 347 17.16 -27.96 -11.48
CA ALA A 347 15.88 -27.72 -12.13
C ALA A 347 15.96 -27.90 -13.66
N ASP A 348 17.04 -27.42 -14.28
CA ASP A 348 17.32 -27.64 -15.71
C ASP A 348 17.44 -29.15 -16.01
N PHE A 349 18.19 -29.89 -15.17
CA PHE A 349 18.37 -31.33 -15.33
C PHE A 349 17.08 -32.15 -15.10
N ALA A 350 16.22 -31.72 -14.18
CA ALA A 350 14.92 -32.36 -13.94
C ALA A 350 13.93 -32.12 -15.10
N SER A 351 14.06 -31.00 -15.83
CA SER A 351 13.23 -30.70 -16.99
C SER A 351 13.64 -31.50 -18.25
N GLU A 352 14.93 -31.81 -18.42
CA GLU A 352 15.42 -32.68 -19.50
C GLU A 352 15.11 -34.17 -19.24
N SER A 353 15.16 -34.62 -17.98
CA SER A 353 14.89 -36.01 -17.59
C SER A 353 13.44 -36.46 -17.80
N LEU A 354 12.49 -35.53 -17.89
CA LEU A 354 11.07 -35.81 -18.16
C LEU A 354 10.73 -36.05 -19.65
N LEU A 355 11.69 -35.87 -20.56
CA LEU A 355 11.52 -36.14 -21.99
C LEU A 355 12.02 -37.52 -22.44
N ASP A 356 12.73 -38.26 -21.58
CA ASP A 356 13.20 -39.62 -21.85
C ASP A 356 12.49 -40.67 -20.97
N SER A 357 11.18 -40.82 -21.18
CA SER A 357 10.48 -42.04 -20.76
C SER A 357 10.47 -43.05 -21.93
N PRO A 358 10.92 -44.30 -21.71
CA PRO A 358 10.94 -45.31 -22.76
C PRO A 358 9.52 -45.70 -23.17
N LYS A 359 9.30 -45.77 -24.49
CA LYS A 359 8.08 -46.30 -25.12
C LYS A 359 7.81 -47.72 -24.61
N LEU A 360 6.82 -47.88 -23.73
CA LEU A 360 6.28 -49.19 -23.41
C LEU A 360 5.33 -49.66 -24.53
N PRO A 361 5.34 -50.96 -24.86
CA PRO A 361 4.63 -51.49 -26.01
C PRO A 361 3.11 -51.60 -25.76
N LEU A 362 2.35 -51.22 -26.78
CA LEU A 362 0.92 -51.50 -26.91
C LEU A 362 0.67 -53.01 -26.93
N ALA A 363 -0.01 -53.52 -25.91
CA ALA A 363 -0.68 -54.81 -25.95
C ALA A 363 -2.09 -54.69 -25.36
N CYS A 364 -2.97 -55.53 -25.88
CA CYS A 364 -4.40 -55.37 -25.97
C CYS A 364 -5.16 -56.15 -24.88
N ARG A 365 -6.34 -55.63 -24.51
CA ARG A 365 -7.56 -56.32 -24.05
C ARG A 365 -7.70 -56.87 -22.61
N GLN A 366 -8.79 -56.36 -22.01
CA GLN A 366 -9.92 -57.04 -21.33
C GLN A 366 -10.05 -56.92 -19.80
N SER A 367 -11.24 -56.40 -19.45
CA SER A 367 -12.05 -56.56 -18.23
C SER A 367 -11.42 -56.23 -16.89
N GLU A 368 -11.97 -55.21 -16.21
CA GLU A 368 -12.69 -55.45 -14.95
C GLU A 368 -13.48 -54.20 -14.50
N GLU A 369 -14.77 -54.48 -14.26
CA GLU A 369 -15.68 -53.93 -13.26
C GLU A 369 -15.52 -52.47 -12.77
N TYR A 370 -16.54 -51.68 -13.09
CA TYR A 370 -16.89 -50.45 -12.36
C TYR A 370 -17.39 -50.78 -10.95
N PRO A 371 -16.79 -50.24 -9.87
CA PRO A 371 -17.54 -50.02 -8.64
C PRO A 371 -18.33 -48.71 -8.75
N LYS A 372 -19.61 -48.89 -8.46
CA LYS A 372 -20.66 -47.89 -8.23
C LYS A 372 -20.19 -46.75 -7.32
N LYS A 373 -20.57 -45.53 -7.72
CA LYS A 373 -21.02 -44.39 -6.90
C LYS A 373 -20.56 -44.41 -5.42
N ALA A 374 -19.48 -43.69 -5.11
CA ALA A 374 -19.26 -43.17 -3.77
C ALA A 374 -20.17 -41.94 -3.59
N SER A 375 -21.29 -42.15 -2.91
CA SER A 375 -22.12 -41.10 -2.32
C SER A 375 -21.31 -40.33 -1.27
N TRP A 376 -21.29 -39.01 -1.37
CA TRP A 376 -20.82 -38.13 -0.31
C TRP A 376 -21.69 -38.33 0.94
N PRO A 377 -21.12 -38.29 2.16
CA PRO A 377 -21.90 -38.36 3.39
C PRO A 377 -22.76 -37.09 3.55
N PRO A 378 -23.98 -37.20 4.10
CA PRO A 378 -24.84 -36.05 4.35
C PRO A 378 -24.22 -35.13 5.40
N ALA A 379 -24.41 -33.82 5.19
CA ALA A 379 -24.08 -32.78 6.15
C ALA A 379 -24.73 -33.08 7.51
N LYS A 380 -23.94 -32.97 8.58
CA LYS A 380 -24.45 -33.04 9.94
C LYS A 380 -25.40 -31.88 10.17
N GLU A 381 -26.59 -32.21 10.65
CA GLU A 381 -27.61 -31.31 11.15
C GLU A 381 -27.03 -30.42 12.27
N GLU A 382 -27.18 -29.11 12.12
CA GLU A 382 -27.03 -28.15 13.21
C GLU A 382 -28.21 -28.29 14.17
N PRO A 383 -27.99 -28.42 15.48
CA PRO A 383 -29.09 -28.40 16.44
C PRO A 383 -29.66 -26.99 16.62
N ASP A 384 -30.98 -26.98 16.64
CA ASP A 384 -31.89 -25.86 16.89
C ASP A 384 -31.54 -25.00 18.11
N LYS A 385 -31.68 -23.69 17.90
CA LYS A 385 -32.36 -22.68 18.74
C LYS A 385 -32.21 -22.83 20.25
N GLU A 386 -31.30 -22.02 20.81
CA GLU A 386 -31.48 -21.48 22.16
C GLU A 386 -31.99 -20.04 22.12
N GLN A 387 -32.96 -19.82 23.01
CA GLN A 387 -33.83 -18.66 23.14
C GLN A 387 -33.07 -17.41 23.57
N GLU A 388 -33.36 -16.28 22.93
CA GLU A 388 -33.02 -14.95 23.46
C GLU A 388 -33.83 -14.68 24.73
N PRO A 389 -33.19 -14.27 25.85
CA PRO A 389 -33.92 -13.77 27.00
C PRO A 389 -34.42 -12.35 26.73
N GLU A 390 -35.71 -12.16 27.03
CA GLU A 390 -36.43 -10.89 27.01
C GLU A 390 -35.68 -9.77 27.75
N GLY A 391 -35.72 -8.58 27.15
CA GLY A 391 -35.05 -7.39 27.64
C GLY A 391 -35.57 -6.92 29.00
N VAL A 392 -34.66 -6.82 29.96
CA VAL A 392 -34.85 -6.00 31.15
C VAL A 392 -34.42 -4.57 30.82
N ALA A 393 -35.40 -3.67 30.79
CA ALA A 393 -35.16 -2.23 30.68
C ALA A 393 -34.36 -1.74 31.90
N VAL A 394 -33.10 -1.37 31.68
CA VAL A 394 -32.29 -0.67 32.67
C VAL A 394 -32.57 0.83 32.52
N ASP A 395 -33.31 1.35 33.48
CA ASP A 395 -33.65 2.76 33.65
C ASP A 395 -32.36 3.54 33.98
N TRP A 396 -31.91 4.40 33.07
CA TRP A 396 -30.77 5.28 33.31
C TRP A 396 -31.25 6.54 34.05
N PRO A 397 -30.78 6.83 35.27
CA PRO A 397 -31.19 8.05 35.97
C PRO A 397 -30.58 9.28 35.30
N SER A 398 -31.46 10.22 34.94
CA SER A 398 -31.12 11.57 34.48
C SER A 398 -30.25 12.32 35.51
N PRO A 399 -29.18 13.02 35.08
CA PRO A 399 -28.40 13.85 35.98
C PRO A 399 -29.17 15.13 36.32
N SER A 400 -29.56 15.25 37.58
CA SER A 400 -30.09 16.49 38.18
C SER A 400 -28.98 17.54 38.36
N PRO A 401 -29.34 18.85 38.36
CA PRO A 401 -28.38 19.94 38.32
C PRO A 401 -27.72 20.18 39.68
N ARG A 402 -26.38 20.14 39.74
CA ARG A 402 -25.63 20.58 40.93
C ARG A 402 -25.71 22.09 41.07
N LYS A 403 -26.35 22.51 42.16
CA LYS A 403 -26.35 23.86 42.71
C LYS A 403 -24.97 24.19 43.30
N GLY A 404 -24.63 25.47 43.13
CA GLY A 404 -23.58 26.28 43.75
C GLY A 404 -22.69 25.67 44.82
N GLN A 405 -21.37 25.75 44.57
CA GLN A 405 -20.37 25.71 45.62
C GLN A 405 -19.57 27.01 45.57
N ARG A 406 -19.51 27.66 46.74
CA ARG A 406 -18.85 28.92 47.02
C ARG A 406 -17.34 28.81 46.80
N VAL A 407 -16.79 29.87 46.22
CA VAL A 407 -15.37 30.20 46.20
C VAL A 407 -14.95 30.63 47.61
N PRO A 408 -13.88 30.10 48.20
CA PRO A 408 -13.13 30.82 49.22
C PRO A 408 -12.00 31.61 48.56
N GLU A 409 -12.01 32.91 48.84
CA GLU A 409 -10.86 33.79 48.70
C GLU A 409 -9.70 33.22 49.52
N PHE A 410 -8.51 33.16 48.93
CA PHE A 410 -7.27 32.98 49.68
C PHE A 410 -6.27 34.05 49.26
N GLY A 411 -5.68 34.63 50.30
CA GLY A 411 -4.88 35.83 50.27
C GLY A 411 -3.46 35.58 49.79
N THR A 412 -2.87 36.68 49.38
CA THR A 412 -1.47 36.87 49.03
C THR A 412 -0.56 36.75 50.26
N GLY A 413 0.54 35.99 50.14
CA GLY A 413 1.66 36.00 51.08
C GLY A 413 2.82 35.14 50.59
N PRO A 414 4.09 35.64 50.58
CA PRO A 414 5.23 34.98 49.95
C PRO A 414 6.00 34.10 50.94
N GLY A 415 6.58 33.01 50.45
CA GLY A 415 7.51 32.16 51.21
C GLY A 415 8.14 31.11 50.31
N SER A 416 9.48 31.15 50.25
CA SER A 416 10.32 30.11 49.66
C SER A 416 10.09 28.77 50.36
N ASP A 417 10.28 27.66 49.64
CA ASP A 417 11.33 26.68 49.96
C ASP A 417 11.33 25.53 48.93
N ASN A 418 12.54 25.09 48.58
CA ASN A 418 12.82 23.99 47.68
C ASN A 418 12.41 22.66 48.30
N GLU A 419 11.53 21.91 47.63
CA GLU A 419 11.45 20.45 47.78
C GLU A 419 11.41 19.77 46.39
N PRO A 420 12.06 18.61 46.23
CA PRO A 420 12.13 17.91 44.97
C PRO A 420 10.82 17.17 44.68
N SER A 421 10.26 17.42 43.51
CA SER A 421 9.07 16.76 42.97
C SER A 421 9.28 15.24 42.85
N GLU A 422 8.37 14.47 43.45
CA GLU A 422 8.24 13.03 43.19
C GLU A 422 7.96 12.75 41.70
N PRO A 423 8.57 11.71 41.10
CA PRO A 423 8.33 11.36 39.71
C PRO A 423 6.93 10.77 39.53
N SER A 424 6.29 11.17 38.43
CA SER A 424 4.95 10.74 38.06
C SER A 424 4.86 9.21 37.86
N PHE A 425 3.67 8.65 38.05
CA PHE A 425 3.36 7.22 37.84
C PHE A 425 3.82 6.67 36.47
N PHE A 426 3.95 7.54 35.45
CA PHE A 426 4.44 7.16 34.12
C PHE A 426 5.97 7.01 34.01
N GLU A 427 6.75 7.67 34.87
CA GLU A 427 8.22 7.49 34.91
C GLU A 427 8.62 6.19 35.62
N LYS A 428 7.80 5.71 36.57
CA LYS A 428 8.00 4.40 37.22
C LYS A 428 7.74 3.22 36.28
N LEU A 429 6.87 3.39 35.27
CA LEU A 429 6.57 2.34 34.29
C LEU A 429 7.69 2.15 33.25
N PHE A 430 8.44 3.21 32.92
CA PHE A 430 9.53 3.15 31.94
C PHE A 430 10.81 2.53 32.50
N ALA A 431 11.08 2.67 33.80
CA ALA A 431 12.24 2.04 34.45
C ALA A 431 12.14 0.50 34.53
N GLN A 432 10.93 -0.07 34.44
CA GLN A 432 10.72 -1.51 34.57
C GLN A 432 10.81 -2.26 33.22
N VAL A 433 10.71 -1.56 32.09
CA VAL A 433 10.86 -2.15 30.75
C VAL A 433 12.31 -2.12 30.26
N ALA A 434 13.16 -1.25 30.84
CA ALA A 434 14.58 -1.14 30.49
C ALA A 434 15.49 -2.24 31.08
N CYS A 435 14.99 -3.07 32.02
CA CYS A 435 15.79 -4.11 32.70
C CYS A 435 15.64 -5.54 32.15
N CYS A 436 14.80 -5.79 31.15
CA CYS A 436 14.63 -7.15 30.57
C CYS A 436 15.44 -7.40 29.28
N GLY A 437 16.36 -6.49 28.92
CA GLY A 437 17.09 -6.54 27.66
C GLY A 437 18.59 -6.78 27.78
N SER A 438 19.08 -7.53 28.78
CA SER A 438 20.51 -7.91 28.86
C SER A 438 20.71 -9.05 29.85
N ASN A 439 20.65 -10.30 29.39
CA ASN A 439 21.45 -11.43 29.90
C ASN A 439 21.14 -12.71 29.12
N SER A 440 21.91 -12.98 28.08
CA SER A 440 22.17 -14.35 27.64
C SER A 440 23.51 -14.42 26.91
N ARG A 441 24.58 -14.54 27.70
CA ARG A 441 25.87 -15.08 27.26
C ARG A 441 26.50 -15.88 28.41
N ARG A 442 26.98 -17.06 28.04
CA ARG A 442 27.85 -18.02 28.75
C ARG A 442 27.20 -18.96 29.76
N ALA A 443 27.02 -20.21 29.31
CA ALA A 443 27.55 -21.38 30.02
C ALA A 443 27.73 -22.53 29.02
N ASP A 444 28.88 -22.57 28.34
CA ASP A 444 29.48 -23.82 27.90
C ASP A 444 30.46 -24.24 28.99
N HIS A 445 30.26 -25.42 29.60
CA HIS A 445 31.35 -26.24 30.14
C HIS A 445 30.85 -27.68 30.36
N GLN A 446 31.38 -28.56 29.50
CA GLN A 446 31.94 -29.88 29.77
C GLN A 446 31.08 -31.07 30.27
N ASN A 447 31.16 -32.12 29.44
CA ASN A 447 31.11 -33.56 29.75
C ASN A 447 31.58 -33.92 31.17
N PHE A 448 30.88 -34.84 31.85
CA PHE A 448 31.38 -36.18 32.23
C PHE A 448 30.30 -36.98 32.98
N PHE A 449 30.13 -38.25 32.55
CA PHE A 449 29.27 -39.34 33.03
C PHE A 449 27.76 -39.27 32.86
#